data_AF-A0AAV4JEE1-F1
#
_entry.id   AF-A0AAV4JEE1-F1
#
_cell.length_a   1.000
_cell.length_b   1.000
_cell.length_c   1.000
_cell.angle_alpha   90.00
_cell.angle_beta   90.00
_cell.angle_gamma   90.00
#
_symmetry.space_group_name_H-M   'P 1'
#
loop_
_entity.id
_entity.type
_entity.pdbx_description
1 polymer ?
#
loop_
_entity_poly.entity_id
_entity_poly.type
_entity_poly.pdbx_seq_one_letter_code
_entity_poly.pdbx_strand_id
1 'polypeptide(L)'
;MVVLVLMGVCGCGKTTVAKELAIRLQCPFKDADDFHTEENKKKMNSGIALTDQLDRGFTNWCGDLLRSETKLQGHSIIRLWISYHFTHQ
;
A
#
# COMPACT_ATOMS: atom_id res chain seq x y z
N MET A 1 -16.15 1.02 12.05
CA MET A 1 -15.42 0.75 10.79
C MET A 1 -13.95 1.04 11.03
N VAL A 2 -13.09 0.10 10.63
CA VAL A 2 -11.64 0.20 10.81
C VAL A 2 -10.99 -0.14 9.47
N VAL A 3 -10.06 0.71 9.04
CA VAL A 3 -9.19 0.42 7.90
C VAL A 3 -7.81 0.11 8.44
N LEU A 4 -7.33 -1.11 8.18
CA LEU A 4 -6.02 -1.57 8.60
C LEU A 4 -5.04 -1.34 7.47
N VAL A 5 -3.99 -0.55 7.75
CA VAL A 5 -2.94 -0.23 6.79
C VAL A 5 -1.68 -0.98 7.17
N LEU A 6 -1.22 -1.89 6.30
CA LEU A 6 -0.02 -2.68 6.49
C LEU A 6 1.13 -2.06 5.69
N MET A 7 2.05 -1.41 6.40
CA MET A 7 3.21 -0.72 5.81
C MET A 7 4.53 -1.42 6.18
N GLY A 8 5.56 -1.25 5.34
CA GLY A 8 6.93 -1.72 5.62
C GLY A 8 7.75 -2.04 4.38
N VAL A 9 9.03 -2.37 4.58
CA VAL A 9 10.03 -2.62 3.51
C VAL A 9 9.73 -3.85 2.66
N CYS A 10 10.28 -3.93 1.45
CA CYS A 10 10.11 -5.11 0.59
C CYS A 10 10.61 -6.39 1.29
N GLY A 11 9.92 -7.51 1.09
CA GLY A 11 10.34 -8.80 1.64
C GLY A 11 9.98 -9.09 3.11
N CYS A 12 9.46 -8.13 3.90
CA CYS A 12 9.12 -8.38 5.31
C CYS A 12 7.81 -9.18 5.56
N GLY A 13 7.22 -9.78 4.51
CA GLY A 13 6.06 -10.67 4.66
C GLY A 13 4.68 -10.02 4.77
N LYS A 14 4.55 -8.70 4.51
CA LYS A 14 3.26 -7.97 4.58
C LYS A 14 2.16 -8.59 3.76
N THR A 15 2.45 -9.05 2.54
CA THR A 15 1.46 -9.67 1.65
C THR A 15 0.88 -10.95 2.27
N THR A 16 1.72 -11.76 2.92
CA THR A 16 1.28 -12.98 3.60
C THR A 16 0.37 -12.65 4.77
N VAL A 17 0.79 -11.71 5.63
CA VAL A 17 0.01 -11.29 6.81
C VAL A 17 -1.31 -10.64 6.40
N ALA A 18 -1.30 -9.76 5.39
CA ALA A 18 -2.48 -9.05 4.93
C ALA A 18 -3.56 -9.99 4.39
N LYS A 19 -3.16 -10.98 3.58
CA LYS A 19 -4.07 -11.98 3.02
C LYS A 19 -4.71 -12.84 4.11
N GLU A 20 -3.89 -13.36 5.03
CA GLU A 20 -4.38 -14.18 6.13
C GLU A 20 -5.32 -13.40 7.05
N LEU A 21 -4.98 -12.14 7.35
CA LEU A 21 -5.81 -11.28 8.16
C LEU A 21 -7.14 -10.95 7.48
N ALA A 22 -7.14 -10.75 6.15
CA ALA A 22 -8.35 -10.49 5.38
C ALA A 22 -9.32 -11.67 5.41
N ILE A 23 -8.79 -12.90 5.30
CA ILE A 23 -9.58 -14.13 5.40
C ILE A 23 -10.20 -14.24 6.80
N ARG A 24 -9.40 -14.05 7.85
CA ARG A 24 -9.87 -14.18 9.25
C ARG A 24 -10.89 -13.12 9.64
N LEU A 25 -10.74 -11.89 9.15
CA LEU A 25 -11.65 -10.79 9.41
C LEU A 25 -12.82 -10.72 8.42
N GLN A 26 -12.86 -11.63 7.43
CA GLN A 26 -13.85 -11.66 6.35
C GLN A 26 -14.04 -10.29 5.69
N CYS A 27 -12.93 -9.61 5.43
CA CYS A 27 -12.93 -8.25 4.92
C CYS A 27 -12.20 -8.14 3.57
N PRO A 28 -12.52 -7.13 2.75
CA PRO A 28 -11.79 -6.86 1.53
C PRO A 28 -10.30 -6.59 1.79
N PHE A 29 -9.45 -7.14 0.91
CA PHE A 29 -8.03 -6.85 0.84
C PHE A 29 -7.74 -6.05 -0.44
N LYS A 30 -6.99 -4.96 -0.32
CA LYS A 30 -6.50 -4.17 -1.46
C LYS A 30 -4.99 -4.02 -1.38
N ASP A 31 -4.34 -4.22 -2.52
CA ASP A 31 -2.93 -3.96 -2.69
C ASP A 31 -2.74 -2.57 -3.32
N ALA A 32 -2.16 -1.63 -2.57
CA ALA A 32 -1.93 -0.29 -3.10
C ALA A 32 -0.84 -0.29 -4.19
N ASP A 33 -0.01 -1.33 -4.28
CA ASP A 33 1.04 -1.41 -5.28
C ASP A 33 0.46 -1.58 -6.69
N ASP A 34 -0.75 -2.15 -6.81
CA ASP A 34 -1.46 -2.31 -8.09
C ASP A 34 -1.73 -0.96 -8.77
N PHE A 35 -1.68 0.14 -8.02
CA PHE A 35 -1.96 1.50 -8.50
C PHE A 35 -0.71 2.25 -8.95
N HIS A 36 0.48 1.68 -8.77
CA HIS A 36 1.66 2.17 -9.46
C HIS A 36 1.61 1.81 -10.95
N THR A 37 2.06 2.73 -11.79
CA THR A 37 2.35 2.40 -13.19
C THR A 37 3.40 1.30 -13.28
N GLU A 38 3.37 0.51 -14.34
CA GLU A 38 4.39 -0.53 -14.58
C GLU A 38 5.81 0.04 -14.62
N GLU A 39 5.98 1.30 -15.07
CA GLU A 39 7.26 2.00 -15.02
C GLU A 39 7.73 2.27 -13.57
N ASN A 40 6.82 2.71 -12.69
CA ASN A 40 7.15 2.94 -11.28
C ASN A 40 7.45 1.63 -10.56
N LYS A 41 6.69 0.56 -10.83
CA LYS A 41 6.98 -0.78 -10.32
C LYS A 41 8.37 -1.25 -10.76
N LYS A 42 8.73 -1.07 -12.04
CA LYS A 42 10.07 -1.41 -12.56
C LYS A 42 11.18 -0.60 -11.88
N LYS A 43 11.01 0.72 -11.72
CA LYS A 43 11.98 1.56 -11.01
C LYS A 43 12.21 1.05 -9.59
N MET A 44 11.13 0.85 -8.83
CA MET A 44 11.21 0.37 -7.45
C MET A 44 11.79 -1.05 -7.33
N ASN A 45 11.43 -1.96 -8.25
CA ASN A 45 12.00 -3.33 -8.31
C ASN A 45 13.50 -3.32 -8.63
N SER A 46 13.97 -2.34 -9.41
CA SER A 46 15.39 -2.14 -9.70
C SER A 46 16.12 -1.35 -8.59
N GLY A 47 15.49 -1.08 -7.45
CA GLY A 47 16.07 -0.29 -6.36
C GLY A 47 16.20 1.21 -6.67
N ILE A 48 15.60 1.68 -7.76
CA ILE A 48 15.59 3.09 -8.16
C ILE A 48 14.45 3.77 -7.41
N ALA A 49 14.78 4.78 -6.60
CA ALA A 49 13.79 5.59 -5.90
C ALA A 49 12.88 6.33 -6.90
N LEU A 50 11.61 6.50 -6.53
CA LEU A 50 10.70 7.37 -7.26
C LEU A 50 11.08 8.83 -6.99
N THR A 51 10.74 9.72 -7.93
CA THR A 51 10.87 11.16 -7.69
C THR A 51 9.82 11.61 -6.67
N ASP A 52 10.13 12.65 -5.91
CA ASP A 52 9.19 13.26 -4.96
C ASP A 52 7.80 13.55 -5.53
N GLN A 53 7.73 13.92 -6.82
CA GLN A 53 6.45 14.19 -7.47
C GLN A 53 5.62 12.92 -7.66
N LEU A 54 6.25 11.81 -8.05
CA LEU A 54 5.61 10.51 -8.20
C LEU A 54 5.21 9.95 -6.83
N ASP A 55 6.05 10.15 -5.82
CA ASP A 55 5.81 9.70 -4.44
C ASP A 55 4.65 10.48 -3.78
N ARG A 56 4.62 11.81 -3.93
CA ARG A 56 3.49 12.65 -3.48
C ARG A 56 2.18 12.30 -4.20
N GLY A 57 2.24 12.04 -5.51
CA GLY A 57 1.07 11.61 -6.29
C GLY A 57 0.48 10.31 -5.75
N PHE A 58 1.33 9.31 -5.46
CA PHE A 58 0.91 8.05 -4.87
C PHE A 58 0.32 8.23 -3.46
N THR A 59 0.96 9.06 -2.62
CA THR A 59 0.49 9.33 -1.26
C THR A 59 -0.89 9.99 -1.24
N ASN A 60 -1.11 11.00 -2.10
CA ASN A 60 -2.42 11.65 -2.23
C ASN A 60 -3.51 10.67 -2.63
N TRP A 61 -3.20 9.81 -3.61
CA TRP A 61 -4.11 8.77 -4.07
C TRP A 61 -4.44 7.76 -2.96
N CYS A 62 -3.44 7.33 -2.18
CA CYS A 62 -3.67 6.46 -1.02
C CYS A 62 -4.61 7.12 -0.01
N GLY A 63 -4.47 8.43 0.21
CA GLY A 63 -5.40 9.21 1.03
C GLY A 63 -6.83 9.20 0.50
N ASP A 64 -7.01 9.29 -0.81
CA ASP A 64 -8.34 9.20 -1.45
C ASP A 64 -8.94 7.80 -1.37
N LEU A 65 -8.13 6.76 -1.54
CA LEU A 65 -8.55 5.37 -1.31
C LEU A 65 -9.00 5.16 0.13
N LEU A 66 -8.21 5.60 1.10
CA LEU A 66 -8.57 5.47 2.53
C LEU A 66 -9.89 6.18 2.82
N ARG A 67 -10.07 7.40 2.29
CA ARG A 67 -11.33 8.14 2.41
C ARG A 67 -12.51 7.41 1.78
N SER A 68 -12.33 6.76 0.63
CA SER A 68 -13.43 6.01 -0.01
C SER A 68 -13.80 4.74 0.78
N GLU A 69 -12.82 4.02 1.31
CA GLU A 69 -13.05 2.84 2.15
C GLU A 69 -13.76 3.19 3.46
N THR A 70 -13.43 4.33 4.08
CA THR A 70 -14.12 4.81 5.30
C THR A 70 -15.57 5.23 5.07
N LYS A 71 -16.10 5.17 3.84
CA LYS A 71 -17.53 5.40 3.56
C LYS A 71 -18.32 4.10 3.42
N LEU A 72 -17.66 2.95 3.33
CA LEU A 72 -18.32 1.64 3.19
C LEU A 72 -18.87 1.17 4.55
N GLN A 73 -19.68 0.12 4.59
CA GLN A 73 -20.02 -0.54 5.84
C GLN A 73 -19.11 -1.78 5.98
N GLY A 74 -18.22 -1.80 6.98
CA GLY A 74 -17.35 -2.95 7.24
C GLY A 74 -15.95 -2.59 7.72
N HIS A 75 -15.05 -3.58 7.69
CA HIS A 75 -13.60 -3.41 7.87
C HIS A 75 -12.94 -3.60 6.50
N SER A 76 -11.77 -3.00 6.27
CA SER A 76 -10.96 -3.22 5.06
C SER A 76 -9.48 -3.28 5.41
N ILE A 77 -8.71 -4.06 4.66
CA ILE A 77 -7.26 -4.14 4.78
C ILE A 77 -6.61 -3.59 3.52
N ILE A 78 -5.67 -2.67 3.69
CA ILE A 78 -4.88 -2.09 2.61
C ILE A 78 -3.41 -2.36 2.89
N ARG A 79 -2.71 -2.96 1.92
CA ARG A 79 -1.24 -3.06 1.94
C ARG A 79 -0.63 -1.87 1.22
N LEU A 80 0.37 -1.25 1.82
CA LEU A 80 1.22 -0.24 1.18
C LEU A 80 2.67 -0.74 1.13
N TRP A 81 3.30 -0.62 -0.04
CA TRP A 81 4.76 -0.66 -0.14
C TRP A 81 5.33 0.74 0.02
N ILE A 82 6.26 0.90 0.96
CA ILE A 82 7.06 2.11 1.07
C ILE A 82 8.31 1.88 0.22
N SER A 83 8.53 2.75 -0.77
CA SER A 83 9.79 2.81 -1.52
C SER A 83 10.96 3.15 -0.59
N TYR A 84 12.17 2.73 -0.94
CA TYR A 84 13.41 2.81 -0.13
C TYR A 84 13.79 4.21 0.44
N HIS A 85 13.03 5.27 0.15
CA HIS A 85 13.27 6.61 0.67
C HIS A 85 13.12 6.74 2.20
N PHE A 86 12.47 5.80 2.89
CA PHE A 86 12.34 5.83 4.35
C PHE A 86 13.45 5.07 5.12
N THR A 87 14.39 4.42 4.43
CA THR A 87 15.44 3.61 5.08
C THR A 87 16.80 4.29 5.21
N HIS A 88 16.99 5.49 4.63
CA HIS A 88 18.21 6.28 4.78
C HIS A 88 17.89 7.73 5.11
N GLN A 89 17.58 7.96 6.39
CA GLN A 89 18.07 9.15 7.09
C GLN A 89 19.32 8.75 7.88
#